data_AF-A0A2N0XLR5-F1
#
_entry.id   AF-A0A2N0XLR5-F1
#
_cell.length_a   1.000
_cell.length_b   1.000
_cell.length_c   1.000
_cell.angle_alpha   90.00
_cell.angle_beta   90.00
_cell.angle_gamma   90.00
#
_symmetry.space_group_name_H-M   'P 1'
#
loop_
_entity.id
_entity.type
_entity.pdbx_description
1 polymer ?
#
loop_
_entity_poly.entity_id
_entity_poly.type
_entity_poly.pdbx_seq_one_letter_code
_entity_poly.pdbx_strand_id
1 'polypeptide(L)'
;MSIKETNDLYHKDMFNRRGFLKGFGAATLSATALTMMSGCYSAQASYHGQKALSDNAVQSDIVILNTAIEAEQEAVAAYQLGAESQLLGKDLLNVAVQFQGHHKEHIELLASVVTQLGGTPSEPLKQYQFPVEKLKQPSDVLMFAAQLERGAVSAYAGAIPLFDNRDFSKAAASILADEAMHWAILRNALGLDPVPGAFFS
;
A
#
# COMPACT_ATOMS: atom_id res chain seq x y z
N MET A 1 33.00 -8.68 -39.45
CA MET A 1 32.04 -9.11 -38.41
C MET A 1 30.64 -8.88 -38.98
N SER A 2 29.82 -9.93 -39.07
CA SER A 2 28.55 -9.91 -39.82
C SER A 2 27.37 -9.55 -38.92
N ILE A 3 26.32 -8.94 -39.48
CA ILE A 3 25.10 -8.47 -38.79
C ILE A 3 24.38 -9.59 -38.00
N LYS A 4 24.71 -10.88 -38.25
CA LYS A 4 24.23 -12.01 -37.44
C LYS A 4 24.87 -12.11 -36.05
N GLU A 5 26.09 -11.61 -35.85
CA GLU A 5 26.80 -11.72 -34.56
C GLU A 5 26.38 -10.64 -33.56
N THR A 6 25.77 -9.54 -34.02
CA THR A 6 25.28 -8.47 -33.14
C THR A 6 23.91 -8.77 -32.50
N ASN A 7 23.14 -9.71 -33.05
CA ASN A 7 21.84 -10.10 -32.48
C ASN A 7 21.92 -11.13 -31.34
N ASP A 8 22.98 -11.96 -31.31
CA ASP A 8 23.17 -12.94 -30.24
C ASP A 8 23.74 -12.33 -28.94
N LEU A 9 24.30 -11.11 -29.02
CA LEU A 9 24.83 -10.38 -27.86
C LEU A 9 23.74 -9.61 -27.07
N TYR A 10 22.55 -9.41 -27.64
CA TYR A 10 21.45 -8.67 -26.98
C TYR A 10 20.40 -9.55 -26.30
N HIS A 11 20.41 -10.87 -26.50
CA HIS A 11 19.31 -11.74 -26.06
C HIS A 11 19.58 -12.64 -24.86
N LYS A 12 20.79 -12.64 -24.27
CA LYS A 12 21.15 -13.65 -23.26
C LYS A 12 21.14 -13.22 -21.79
N ASP A 13 21.19 -11.92 -21.47
CA ASP A 13 21.42 -11.50 -20.08
C ASP A 13 20.52 -10.38 -19.52
N MET A 14 19.43 -9.99 -20.17
CA MET A 14 18.65 -8.84 -19.68
C MET A 14 17.52 -9.13 -18.68
N PHE A 15 17.15 -10.38 -18.39
CA PHE A 15 16.18 -10.65 -17.31
C PHE A 15 16.39 -12.01 -16.64
N ASN A 16 17.33 -12.07 -15.70
CA ASN A 16 17.36 -13.13 -14.71
C ASN A 16 16.18 -12.94 -13.72
N ARG A 17 15.00 -13.46 -14.08
CA ARG A 17 13.72 -13.34 -13.34
C ARG A 17 13.77 -13.76 -11.86
N ARG A 18 14.82 -14.49 -11.44
CA ARG A 18 14.97 -15.02 -10.06
C ARG A 18 15.83 -14.17 -9.14
N GLY A 19 16.52 -13.14 -9.67
CA GLY A 19 17.44 -12.30 -8.89
C GLY A 19 16.79 -11.07 -8.26
N PHE A 20 15.76 -10.51 -8.90
CA PHE A 20 15.18 -9.23 -8.51
C PHE A 20 14.39 -9.27 -7.19
N LEU A 21 13.85 -10.43 -6.81
CA LEU A 21 12.98 -10.59 -5.63
C LEU A 21 13.72 -10.94 -4.33
N LYS A 22 15.04 -11.11 -4.35
CA LYS A 22 15.81 -11.56 -3.16
C LYS A 22 16.29 -10.44 -2.23
N GLY A 23 16.01 -9.18 -2.56
CA GLY A 23 16.60 -8.02 -1.88
C GLY A 23 15.67 -7.13 -1.05
N PHE A 24 14.34 -7.30 -1.11
CA PHE A 24 13.39 -6.30 -0.60
C PHE A 24 12.70 -6.66 0.72
N GLY A 25 13.02 -7.80 1.34
CA GLY A 25 12.28 -8.33 2.49
C GLY A 25 12.59 -7.72 3.87
N ALA A 26 13.05 -6.46 3.97
CA ALA A 26 13.36 -5.85 5.27
C ALA A 26 13.27 -4.32 5.29
N ALA A 27 12.33 -3.73 4.54
CA ALA A 27 11.96 -2.34 4.75
C ALA A 27 10.83 -2.30 5.78
N THR A 28 11.19 -2.18 7.06
CA THR A 28 10.25 -1.81 8.12
C THR A 28 9.89 -0.34 7.98
N LEU A 29 8.70 0.06 8.44
CA LEU A 29 8.26 1.46 8.60
C LEU A 29 9.46 2.35 8.97
N SER A 30 9.97 3.10 7.98
CA SER A 30 11.24 3.78 8.15
C SER A 30 11.11 4.82 9.25
N ALA A 31 12.15 4.99 10.08
CA ALA A 31 12.18 6.05 11.09
C ALA A 31 11.90 7.43 10.47
N THR A 32 12.20 7.63 9.18
CA THR A 32 11.85 8.81 8.40
C THR A 32 10.34 9.00 8.24
N ALA A 33 9.56 7.96 7.93
CA ALA A 33 8.10 8.06 7.81
C ALA A 33 7.45 8.42 9.16
N LEU A 34 7.90 7.77 10.24
CA LEU A 34 7.51 8.14 11.60
C LEU A 34 7.95 9.57 11.94
N THR A 35 9.15 10.02 11.57
CA THR A 35 9.62 11.40 11.84
C THR A 35 8.84 12.45 11.05
N MET A 36 8.46 12.14 9.80
CA MET A 36 7.59 13.00 9.00
C MET A 36 6.20 13.16 9.63
N MET A 37 5.71 12.11 10.31
CA MET A 37 4.37 12.09 10.92
C MET A 37 4.36 12.55 12.39
N SER A 38 5.43 12.30 13.14
CA SER A 38 5.59 12.68 14.55
C SER A 38 6.22 14.06 14.74
N GLY A 39 6.77 14.66 13.69
CA GLY A 39 7.48 15.94 13.75
C GLY A 39 6.67 17.14 14.23
N CYS A 40 5.34 17.02 14.42
CA CYS A 40 4.47 18.18 14.58
C CYS A 40 3.34 18.06 15.63
N TYR A 41 3.49 17.29 16.71
CA TYR A 41 2.53 17.39 17.83
C TYR A 41 3.05 18.15 19.07
N SER A 42 4.37 18.30 19.23
CA SER A 42 4.95 19.20 20.24
C SER A 42 5.25 20.60 19.71
N ALA A 43 5.05 20.85 18.41
CA ALA A 43 5.16 22.15 17.76
C ALA A 43 3.80 22.83 17.57
N GLN A 44 2.87 22.64 18.53
CA GLN A 44 1.67 23.47 18.67
C GLN A 44 2.00 24.87 19.22
N ALA A 45 3.16 25.40 18.82
CA ALA A 45 3.59 26.77 18.94
C ALA A 45 4.79 26.95 18.00
N SER A 46 4.55 27.53 16.82
CA SER A 46 5.59 28.26 16.07
C SER A 46 6.69 27.41 15.42
N TYR A 47 6.37 26.60 14.42
CA TYR A 47 7.33 26.33 13.35
C TYR A 47 6.59 26.28 12.01
N HIS A 48 7.09 26.99 10.99
CA HIS A 48 6.55 27.14 9.62
C HIS A 48 5.33 28.06 9.35
N GLY A 49 4.88 28.92 10.27
CA GLY A 49 3.92 29.98 9.93
C GLY A 49 2.54 29.48 9.46
N GLN A 50 2.23 28.19 9.66
CA GLN A 50 0.88 27.66 9.48
C GLN A 50 0.03 28.03 10.69
N LYS A 51 -1.13 28.63 10.41
CA LYS A 51 -2.18 28.88 11.39
C LYS A 51 -2.58 27.54 12.04
N ALA A 52 -2.72 27.51 13.36
CA ALA A 52 -3.27 26.36 14.06
C ALA A 52 -4.61 25.94 13.40
N LEU A 53 -4.75 24.64 13.12
CA LEU A 53 -5.98 24.08 12.54
C LEU A 53 -7.15 24.31 13.49
N SER A 54 -8.34 24.55 12.94
CA SER A 54 -9.57 24.57 13.74
C SER A 54 -9.95 23.15 14.17
N ASP A 55 -10.66 23.01 15.29
CA ASP A 55 -11.18 21.73 15.77
C ASP A 55 -11.96 20.95 14.70
N ASN A 56 -12.73 21.64 13.85
CA ASN A 56 -13.47 21.02 12.74
C ASN A 56 -12.54 20.40 11.68
N ALA A 57 -11.38 21.03 11.42
CA ALA A 57 -10.39 20.55 10.45
C ALA A 57 -9.68 19.30 11.01
N VAL A 58 -9.29 19.35 12.29
CA VAL A 58 -8.74 18.19 13.00
C VAL A 58 -9.72 17.02 12.99
N GLN A 59 -10.99 17.27 13.28
CA GLN A 59 -12.02 16.24 13.29
C GLN A 59 -12.26 15.64 11.88
N SER A 60 -12.19 16.47 10.84
CA SER A 60 -12.27 16.01 9.44
C SER A 60 -11.09 15.10 9.08
N ASP A 61 -9.86 15.51 9.43
CA ASP A 61 -8.65 14.70 9.21
C ASP A 61 -8.73 13.35 9.95
N ILE A 62 -9.23 13.33 11.20
CA ILE A 62 -9.44 12.08 11.96
C ILE A 62 -10.40 11.14 11.22
N VAL A 63 -11.49 11.65 10.64
CA VAL A 63 -12.45 10.82 9.90
C VAL A 63 -11.79 10.20 8.68
N ILE A 64 -11.02 10.97 7.91
CA ILE A 64 -10.31 10.48 6.72
C ILE A 64 -9.29 9.40 7.11
N LEU A 65 -8.51 9.62 8.18
CA LEU A 65 -7.53 8.65 8.67
C LEU A 65 -8.21 7.34 9.12
N ASN A 66 -9.33 7.41 9.83
CA ASN A 66 -10.06 6.22 10.25
C ASN A 66 -10.67 5.45 9.06
N THR A 67 -11.16 6.14 8.04
CA THR A 67 -11.58 5.49 6.78
C THR A 67 -10.42 4.78 6.10
N ALA A 68 -9.21 5.36 6.12
CA ALA A 68 -8.02 4.69 5.60
C ALA A 68 -7.66 3.45 6.45
N ILE A 69 -7.69 3.55 7.78
CA ILE A 69 -7.44 2.41 8.69
C ILE A 69 -8.39 1.24 8.39
N GLU A 70 -9.68 1.52 8.18
CA GLU A 70 -10.68 0.49 7.85
C GLU A 70 -10.35 -0.23 6.53
N ALA A 71 -9.93 0.52 5.50
CA ALA A 71 -9.52 -0.05 4.22
C ALA A 71 -8.25 -0.91 4.35
N GLU A 72 -7.25 -0.45 5.12
CA GLU A 72 -6.05 -1.24 5.38
C GLU A 72 -6.34 -2.53 6.17
N GLN A 73 -7.27 -2.48 7.14
CA GLN A 73 -7.68 -3.65 7.89
C GLN A 73 -8.41 -4.67 7.00
N GLU A 74 -9.21 -4.22 6.04
CA GLU A 74 -9.80 -5.07 5.01
C GLU A 74 -8.72 -5.71 4.13
N ALA A 75 -7.70 -4.95 3.71
CA ALA A 75 -6.58 -5.47 2.94
C ALA A 75 -5.81 -6.55 3.72
N VAL A 76 -5.46 -6.30 4.99
CA VAL A 76 -4.80 -7.30 5.86
C VAL A 76 -5.60 -8.60 5.93
N ALA A 77 -6.93 -8.50 6.07
CA ALA A 77 -7.81 -9.66 6.13
C ALA A 77 -7.89 -10.40 4.77
N ALA A 78 -7.93 -9.67 3.65
CA ALA A 78 -7.94 -10.24 2.32
C ALA A 78 -6.63 -10.98 1.99
N TYR A 79 -5.48 -10.41 2.36
CA TYR A 79 -4.18 -11.07 2.23
C TYR A 79 -4.07 -12.29 3.13
N GLN A 80 -4.61 -12.25 4.35
CA GLN A 80 -4.67 -13.43 5.22
C GLN A 80 -5.45 -14.56 4.54
N LEU A 81 -6.65 -14.23 4.02
CA LEU A 81 -7.48 -15.19 3.28
C LEU A 81 -6.73 -15.81 2.10
N GLY A 82 -6.05 -14.98 1.29
CA GLY A 82 -5.26 -15.45 0.15
C GLY A 82 -4.10 -16.35 0.56
N ALA A 83 -3.36 -15.98 1.61
CA ALA A 83 -2.23 -16.74 2.14
C ALA A 83 -2.66 -18.10 2.71
N GLU A 84 -3.81 -18.17 3.37
CA GLU A 84 -4.34 -19.40 3.97
C GLU A 84 -5.13 -20.29 3.00
N SER A 85 -5.46 -19.79 1.81
CA SER A 85 -6.26 -20.52 0.80
C SER A 85 -5.61 -21.80 0.27
N GLN A 86 -4.31 -22.00 0.50
CA GLN A 86 -3.48 -23.07 -0.09
C GLN A 86 -3.40 -23.04 -1.64
N LEU A 87 -3.91 -21.98 -2.28
CA LEU A 87 -3.85 -21.81 -3.73
C LEU A 87 -2.53 -21.20 -4.20
N LEU A 88 -1.82 -20.49 -3.33
CA LEU A 88 -0.57 -19.81 -3.68
C LEU A 88 0.64 -20.74 -3.52
N GLY A 89 1.46 -20.81 -4.57
CA GLY A 89 2.79 -21.41 -4.48
C GLY A 89 3.72 -20.57 -3.59
N LYS A 90 4.81 -21.18 -3.11
CA LYS A 90 5.75 -20.57 -2.13
C LYS A 90 6.16 -19.13 -2.47
N ASP A 91 6.52 -18.86 -3.72
CA ASP A 91 7.01 -17.55 -4.13
C ASP A 91 5.90 -16.47 -4.04
N LEU A 92 4.68 -16.79 -4.49
CA LEU A 92 3.54 -15.88 -4.41
C LEU A 92 3.03 -15.73 -2.97
N LEU A 93 3.10 -16.79 -2.16
CA LEU A 93 2.77 -16.73 -0.74
C LEU A 93 3.70 -15.76 0.00
N ASN A 94 5.00 -15.78 -0.29
CA ASN A 94 5.94 -14.83 0.32
C ASN A 94 5.61 -13.38 -0.04
N VAL A 95 5.24 -13.12 -1.30
CA VAL A 95 4.79 -11.79 -1.73
C VAL A 95 3.52 -11.37 -1.01
N ALA A 96 2.53 -12.26 -0.91
CA ALA A 96 1.28 -11.99 -0.18
C ALA A 96 1.52 -11.67 1.30
N VAL A 97 2.40 -12.41 1.98
CA VAL A 97 2.76 -12.16 3.39
C VAL A 97 3.52 -10.84 3.53
N GLN A 98 4.36 -10.49 2.56
CA GLN A 98 5.06 -9.20 2.57
C GLN A 98 4.08 -8.03 2.46
N PHE A 99 3.17 -8.06 1.48
CA PHE A 99 2.19 -6.99 1.28
C PHE A 99 1.25 -6.88 2.47
N GLN A 100 0.83 -8.02 3.05
CA GLN A 100 0.11 -8.00 4.32
C GLN A 100 0.87 -7.27 5.45
N GLY A 101 2.20 -7.44 5.50
CA GLY A 101 3.06 -6.73 6.43
C GLY A 101 3.02 -5.22 6.21
N HIS A 102 3.13 -4.77 4.96
CA HIS A 102 3.07 -3.34 4.62
C HIS A 102 1.72 -2.72 5.05
N HIS A 103 0.59 -3.37 4.78
CA HIS A 103 -0.72 -2.87 5.25
C HIS A 103 -0.81 -2.77 6.78
N LYS A 104 -0.18 -3.69 7.53
CA LYS A 104 -0.10 -3.57 9.00
C LYS A 104 0.72 -2.36 9.43
N GLU A 105 1.84 -2.10 8.76
CA GLU A 105 2.65 -0.91 9.00
C GLU A 105 1.89 0.39 8.65
N HIS A 106 1.07 0.38 7.59
CA HIS A 106 0.17 1.48 7.24
C HIS A 106 -0.85 1.73 8.36
N ILE A 107 -1.50 0.68 8.89
CA ILE A 107 -2.44 0.77 10.02
C ILE A 107 -1.75 1.38 11.24
N GLU A 108 -0.58 0.87 11.62
CA GLU A 108 0.17 1.35 12.78
C GLU A 108 0.49 2.84 12.67
N LEU A 109 0.95 3.25 11.48
CA LEU A 109 1.25 4.63 11.19
C LEU A 109 0.00 5.52 11.30
N LEU A 110 -1.09 5.16 10.63
CA LEU A 110 -2.34 5.92 10.63
C LEU A 110 -2.97 5.99 12.02
N ALA A 111 -3.03 4.87 12.73
CA ALA A 111 -3.55 4.78 14.09
C ALA A 111 -2.77 5.66 15.06
N SER A 112 -1.43 5.70 14.92
CA SER A 112 -0.58 6.57 15.73
C SER A 112 -0.93 8.04 15.55
N VAL A 113 -1.31 8.47 14.35
CA VAL A 113 -1.71 9.85 14.06
C VAL A 113 -3.10 10.15 14.58
N VAL A 114 -4.06 9.23 14.41
CA VAL A 114 -5.40 9.38 14.99
C VAL A 114 -5.32 9.57 16.51
N THR A 115 -4.52 8.76 17.21
CA THR A 115 -4.31 8.92 18.65
C THR A 115 -3.64 10.25 19.02
N GLN A 116 -2.64 10.69 18.25
CA GLN A 116 -2.02 12.01 18.47
C GLN A 116 -3.02 13.16 18.31
N LEU A 117 -3.95 13.04 17.36
CA LEU A 117 -5.03 14.00 17.15
C LEU A 117 -6.11 13.99 18.24
N GLY A 118 -6.00 13.09 19.23
CA GLY A 118 -7.00 12.91 20.28
C GLY A 118 -8.21 12.06 19.84
N GLY A 119 -8.14 11.42 18.68
CA GLY A 119 -9.15 10.48 18.19
C GLY A 119 -8.88 9.04 18.65
N THR A 120 -9.85 8.18 18.38
CA THR A 120 -9.75 6.73 18.59
C THR A 120 -9.60 6.04 17.23
N PRO A 121 -8.52 5.26 17.01
CA PRO A 121 -8.36 4.45 15.80
C PRO A 121 -9.50 3.46 15.61
N SER A 122 -9.96 3.27 14.37
CA SER A 122 -10.93 2.23 14.03
C SER A 122 -10.37 0.83 14.30
N GLU A 123 -11.21 -0.06 14.81
CA GLU A 123 -10.89 -1.46 15.10
C GLU A 123 -11.31 -2.37 13.94
N PRO A 124 -10.61 -3.50 13.70
CA PRO A 124 -10.95 -4.42 12.62
C PRO A 124 -12.33 -5.02 12.80
N LEU A 125 -13.03 -5.19 11.68
CA LEU A 125 -14.31 -5.90 11.68
C LEU A 125 -14.12 -7.35 12.15
N LYS A 126 -15.12 -7.86 12.87
CA LYS A 126 -15.15 -9.28 13.28
C LYS A 126 -15.16 -10.23 12.09
N GLN A 127 -15.71 -9.77 10.97
CA GLN A 127 -15.82 -10.54 9.73
C GLN A 127 -15.87 -9.61 8.53
N TYR A 128 -15.08 -9.93 7.50
CA TYR A 128 -15.13 -9.32 6.18
C TYR A 128 -15.86 -10.24 5.20
N GLN A 129 -16.53 -9.64 4.23
CA GLN A 129 -17.25 -10.39 3.19
C GLN A 129 -16.41 -10.40 1.92
N PHE A 130 -15.70 -11.50 1.69
CA PHE A 130 -14.90 -11.73 0.50
C PHE A 130 -15.58 -12.76 -0.42
N PRO A 131 -15.36 -12.67 -1.75
CA PRO A 131 -15.97 -13.58 -2.73
C PRO A 131 -15.24 -14.94 -2.77
N VAL A 132 -15.15 -15.61 -1.62
CA VAL A 132 -14.39 -16.87 -1.41
C VAL A 132 -14.80 -17.96 -2.40
N GLU A 133 -16.07 -17.99 -2.80
CA GLU A 133 -16.62 -18.94 -3.76
C GLU A 133 -16.05 -18.78 -5.19
N LYS A 134 -15.44 -17.63 -5.47
CA LYS A 134 -14.80 -17.32 -6.75
C LYS A 134 -13.28 -17.55 -6.73
N LEU A 135 -12.68 -17.79 -5.57
CA LEU A 135 -11.24 -18.01 -5.43
C LEU A 135 -10.92 -19.51 -5.57
N LYS A 136 -10.71 -20.00 -6.80
CA LYS A 136 -10.56 -21.44 -7.08
C LYS A 136 -9.17 -21.85 -7.54
N GLN A 137 -8.38 -20.89 -8.00
CA GLN A 137 -7.04 -21.09 -8.54
C GLN A 137 -6.16 -19.87 -8.20
N PRO A 138 -4.81 -20.01 -8.26
CA PRO A 138 -3.91 -18.93 -7.87
C PRO A 138 -4.19 -17.58 -8.57
N SER A 139 -4.57 -17.60 -9.86
CA SER A 139 -4.88 -16.39 -10.61
C SER A 139 -6.11 -15.64 -10.08
N ASP A 140 -7.09 -16.35 -9.50
CA ASP A 140 -8.28 -15.71 -8.93
C ASP A 140 -7.91 -14.92 -7.68
N VAL A 141 -7.03 -15.49 -6.84
CA VAL A 141 -6.50 -14.84 -5.63
C VAL A 141 -5.69 -13.59 -6.01
N LEU A 142 -4.80 -13.71 -6.99
CA LEU A 142 -3.99 -12.58 -7.47
C LEU A 142 -4.86 -11.48 -8.09
N MET A 143 -5.90 -11.84 -8.84
CA MET A 143 -6.80 -10.86 -9.45
C MET A 143 -7.68 -10.17 -8.41
N PHE A 144 -8.12 -10.89 -7.38
CA PHE A 144 -8.82 -10.30 -6.25
C PHE A 144 -7.93 -9.31 -5.50
N ALA A 145 -6.69 -9.70 -5.14
CA ALA A 145 -5.73 -8.79 -4.52
C ALA A 145 -5.45 -7.56 -5.41
N ALA A 146 -5.23 -7.75 -6.72
CA ALA A 146 -4.97 -6.63 -7.63
C ALA A 146 -6.15 -5.66 -7.76
N GLN A 147 -7.39 -6.12 -7.55
CA GLN A 147 -8.56 -5.25 -7.50
C GLN A 147 -8.60 -4.42 -6.21
N LEU A 148 -8.24 -5.01 -5.08
CA LEU A 148 -8.11 -4.31 -3.81
C LEU A 148 -7.04 -3.22 -3.89
N GLU A 149 -5.85 -3.54 -4.41
CA GLU A 149 -4.76 -2.56 -4.55
C GLU A 149 -5.14 -1.37 -5.45
N ARG A 150 -5.80 -1.64 -6.58
CA ARG A 150 -6.30 -0.58 -7.45
C ARG A 150 -7.35 0.29 -6.74
N GLY A 151 -8.20 -0.34 -5.93
CA GLY A 151 -9.15 0.34 -5.05
C GLY A 151 -8.44 1.25 -4.05
N ALA A 152 -7.41 0.75 -3.37
CA ALA A 152 -6.60 1.49 -2.41
C ALA A 152 -5.89 2.69 -3.06
N VAL A 153 -5.26 2.51 -4.23
CA VAL A 153 -4.65 3.61 -5.01
C VAL A 153 -5.67 4.72 -5.27
N SER A 154 -6.89 4.35 -5.68
CA SER A 154 -7.96 5.31 -5.96
C SER A 154 -8.46 6.01 -4.68
N ALA A 155 -8.58 5.26 -3.58
CA ALA A 155 -9.00 5.78 -2.29
C ALA A 155 -8.00 6.80 -1.72
N TYR A 156 -6.71 6.46 -1.69
CA TYR A 156 -5.68 7.39 -1.24
C TYR A 156 -5.56 8.61 -2.15
N ALA A 157 -5.64 8.43 -3.48
CA ALA A 157 -5.63 9.55 -4.42
C ALA A 157 -6.77 10.53 -4.15
N GLY A 158 -7.97 10.00 -3.85
CA GLY A 158 -9.14 10.80 -3.47
C GLY A 158 -9.02 11.46 -2.09
N ALA A 159 -8.34 10.82 -1.14
CA ALA A 159 -8.18 11.31 0.23
C ALA A 159 -7.11 12.40 0.36
N ILE A 160 -5.99 12.30 -0.36
CA ILE A 160 -4.86 13.25 -0.31
C ILE A 160 -5.29 14.74 -0.36
N PRO A 161 -6.16 15.18 -1.29
CA PRO A 161 -6.56 16.59 -1.36
C PRO A 161 -7.53 17.01 -0.24
N LEU A 162 -8.15 16.06 0.47
CA LEU A 162 -9.15 16.33 1.50
C LEU A 162 -8.52 16.65 2.86
N PHE A 163 -7.28 16.24 3.10
CA PHE A 163 -6.58 16.57 4.34
C PHE A 163 -6.38 18.08 4.46
N ASP A 164 -6.63 18.64 5.63
CA ASP A 164 -6.26 20.01 5.95
C ASP A 164 -4.77 20.08 6.30
N ASN A 165 -4.28 19.11 7.07
CA ASN A 165 -2.85 18.97 7.35
C ASN A 165 -2.09 18.34 6.18
N ARG A 166 -1.14 19.10 5.62
CA ARG A 166 -0.33 18.66 4.46
C ARG A 166 0.69 17.59 4.81
N ASP A 167 1.07 17.41 6.06
CA ASP A 167 1.93 16.29 6.44
C ASP A 167 1.16 14.96 6.36
N PHE A 168 -0.16 14.97 6.62
CA PHE A 168 -1.02 13.80 6.37
C PHE A 168 -1.18 13.54 4.87
N SER A 169 -1.32 14.59 4.05
CA SER A 169 -1.27 14.43 2.59
C SER A 169 0.03 13.75 2.12
N LYS A 170 1.18 14.09 2.70
CA LYS A 170 2.47 13.47 2.34
C LYS A 170 2.55 12.01 2.74
N ALA A 171 2.09 11.66 3.94
CA ALA A 171 2.06 10.28 4.40
C ALA A 171 1.11 9.43 3.56
N ALA A 172 -0.10 9.93 3.29
CA ALA A 172 -1.06 9.30 2.39
C ALA A 172 -0.51 9.12 0.97
N ALA A 173 0.26 10.08 0.45
CA ALA A 173 0.94 9.96 -0.83
C ALA A 173 2.04 8.89 -0.84
N SER A 174 2.74 8.69 0.29
CA SER A 174 3.71 7.61 0.44
C SER A 174 3.02 6.24 0.42
N ILE A 175 1.89 6.10 1.11
CA ILE A 175 1.10 4.86 1.10
C ILE A 175 0.55 4.59 -0.31
N LEU A 176 -0.04 5.60 -0.97
CA LEU A 176 -0.49 5.50 -2.37
C LEU A 176 0.59 4.92 -3.29
N ALA A 177 1.83 5.40 -3.15
CA ALA A 177 2.94 4.93 -3.97
C ALA A 177 3.26 3.45 -3.71
N ASP A 178 3.15 2.98 -2.46
CA ASP A 178 3.32 1.56 -2.11
C ASP A 178 2.20 0.69 -2.69
N GLU A 179 0.93 1.10 -2.54
CA GLU A 179 -0.21 0.35 -3.10
C GLU A 179 -0.15 0.27 -4.63
N ALA A 180 0.37 1.32 -5.29
CA ALA A 180 0.63 1.27 -6.72
C ALA A 180 1.72 0.26 -7.09
N MET A 181 2.74 0.08 -6.25
CA MET A 181 3.76 -0.96 -6.44
C MET A 181 3.20 -2.36 -6.19
N HIS A 182 2.38 -2.55 -5.14
CA HIS A 182 1.66 -3.80 -4.91
C HIS A 182 0.84 -4.20 -6.15
N TRP A 183 0.04 -3.26 -6.66
CA TRP A 183 -0.77 -3.45 -7.85
C TRP A 183 0.08 -3.86 -9.06
N ALA A 184 1.18 -3.15 -9.33
CA ALA A 184 2.07 -3.45 -10.45
C ALA A 184 2.69 -4.85 -10.35
N ILE A 185 3.13 -5.25 -9.15
CA ILE A 185 3.69 -6.59 -8.91
C ILE A 185 2.64 -7.69 -9.12
N LEU A 186 1.42 -7.51 -8.63
CA LEU A 186 0.35 -8.49 -8.82
C LEU A 186 -0.03 -8.64 -10.30
N ARG A 187 -0.10 -7.52 -11.03
CA ARG A 187 -0.32 -7.53 -12.48
C ARG A 187 0.80 -8.27 -13.21
N ASN A 188 2.05 -8.05 -12.81
CA ASN A 188 3.19 -8.78 -13.36
C ASN A 188 3.08 -10.29 -13.10
N ALA A 189 2.72 -10.69 -11.88
CA ALA A 189 2.51 -12.09 -11.50
C ALA A 189 1.38 -12.76 -12.30
N LEU A 190 0.36 -12.00 -12.69
CA LEU A 190 -0.74 -12.42 -13.57
C LEU A 190 -0.33 -12.48 -15.06
N GLY A 191 0.88 -12.06 -15.43
CA GLY A 191 1.30 -11.94 -16.84
C GLY A 191 0.65 -10.78 -17.59
N LEU A 192 0.10 -9.81 -16.87
CA LEU A 192 -0.47 -8.57 -17.43
C LEU A 192 0.61 -7.48 -17.52
N ASP A 193 0.32 -6.42 -18.28
CA ASP A 193 1.14 -5.21 -18.27
C ASP A 193 1.15 -4.59 -16.85
N PRO A 194 2.30 -4.49 -16.15
CA PRO A 194 2.39 -3.97 -14.80
C PRO A 194 2.03 -2.48 -14.67
N VAL A 195 2.24 -1.70 -15.73
CA VAL A 195 2.00 -0.25 -15.73
C VAL A 195 1.12 0.07 -16.95
N PRO A 196 -0.17 -0.29 -16.92
CA PRO A 196 -1.04 -0.32 -18.10
C PRO A 196 -1.40 1.07 -18.67
N GLY A 197 -1.00 2.14 -17.99
CA GLY A 197 -1.26 3.51 -18.39
C GLY A 197 -0.40 4.50 -17.62
N ALA A 198 -0.32 5.73 -18.13
CA ALA A 198 0.39 6.83 -17.48
C ALA A 198 -0.34 7.40 -16.26
N PHE A 199 -1.64 7.09 -16.13
CA PHE A 199 -2.50 7.48 -15.02
C PHE A 199 -3.18 6.24 -14.46
N PHE A 200 -3.35 6.19 -13.14
CA PHE A 200 -4.26 5.22 -12.55
C PHE A 200 -5.71 5.64 -12.88
N SER A 201 -6.55 4.67 -13.19
CA SER A 201 -7.96 4.82 -13.55
C SER A 201 -8.76 3.74 -12.90
#